data_AF-A0A2V5Y6F5-F1
#
_entry.id   AF-A0A2V5Y6F5-F1
#
_cell.length_a   1.000
_cell.length_b   1.000
_cell.length_c   1.000
_cell.angle_alpha   90.00
_cell.angle_beta   90.00
_cell.angle_gamma   90.00
#
_symmetry.space_group_name_H-M   'P 1'
#
loop_
_entity.id
_entity.type
_entity.pdbx_description
1 polymer ?
#
loop_
_entity_poly.entity_id
_entity_poly.type
_entity_poly.pdbx_seq_one_letter_code
_entity_poly.pdbx_strand_id
1 'polypeptide(L)'
;YFAPDYGHLRLPPNRQAAEAIVARVVFTKDAKRFLCYQVQVADTWQSIAARFYGRGDEAARLQALNADAPLQPGTRVVVPLPE
;
A
#
# COMPACT_ATOMS: atom_id res chain seq x y z
N TYR A 1 17.39 -26.09 5.40
CA TYR A 1 17.97 -25.06 4.53
C TYR A 1 16.85 -24.19 4.01
N PHE A 2 16.90 -22.90 4.35
CA PHE A 2 15.90 -21.89 4.02
C PHE A 2 16.22 -21.31 2.64
N ALA A 3 15.24 -21.25 1.75
CA ALA A 3 15.26 -20.34 0.60
C ALA A 3 13.81 -19.94 0.30
N PRO A 4 13.43 -18.65 0.42
CA PRO A 4 12.16 -18.18 -0.12
C PRO A 4 12.36 -17.91 -1.61
N ASP A 5 11.71 -18.72 -2.43
CA ASP A 5 11.56 -18.51 -3.87
C ASP A 5 10.53 -17.39 -4.10
N TYR A 6 10.99 -16.31 -4.73
CA TYR A 6 10.16 -15.18 -5.15
C TYR A 6 9.93 -15.21 -6.67
N GLY A 7 9.62 -16.38 -7.23
CA GLY A 7 9.29 -16.55 -8.63
C GLY A 7 7.80 -16.33 -8.92
N HIS A 8 7.49 -15.30 -9.71
CA HIS A 8 6.27 -15.18 -10.54
C HIS A 8 4.98 -14.67 -9.86
N LEU A 9 4.95 -13.39 -9.49
CA LEU A 9 3.70 -12.67 -9.20
C LEU A 9 2.91 -12.40 -10.50
N ARG A 10 2.05 -13.34 -10.89
CA ARG A 10 0.96 -13.13 -11.85
C ARG A 10 -0.28 -12.67 -11.07
N LEU A 11 -0.74 -11.44 -11.29
CA LEU A 11 -1.95 -10.90 -10.65
C LEU A 11 -3.22 -11.45 -11.35
N PRO A 12 -4.12 -12.18 -10.65
CA PRO A 12 -5.39 -12.63 -11.20
C PRO A 12 -6.52 -11.59 -11.03
N PRO A 13 -7.58 -11.64 -11.86
CA PRO A 13 -8.57 -10.57 -12.03
C PRO A 13 -9.70 -10.53 -10.97
N ASN A 14 -9.56 -11.15 -9.78
CA ASN A 14 -10.66 -11.30 -8.82
C ASN A 14 -10.38 -10.72 -7.41
N ARG A 15 -11.45 -10.32 -6.70
CA ARG A 15 -11.49 -9.63 -5.39
C ARG A 15 -10.81 -10.38 -4.22
N GLN A 16 -10.71 -11.71 -4.26
CA GLN A 16 -10.00 -12.53 -3.26
C GLN A 16 -8.47 -12.42 -3.39
N ALA A 17 -7.95 -12.08 -4.57
CA ALA A 17 -6.53 -11.77 -4.76
C ALA A 17 -6.15 -10.37 -4.20
N ALA A 18 -7.12 -9.46 -4.10
CA ALA A 18 -6.95 -8.17 -3.45
C ALA A 18 -6.82 -8.28 -1.92
N GLU A 19 -7.39 -9.32 -1.30
CA GLU A 19 -7.26 -9.61 0.14
C GLU A 19 -5.89 -10.21 0.49
N ALA A 20 -5.29 -11.03 -0.40
CA ALA A 20 -3.99 -11.66 -0.15
C ALA A 20 -2.79 -10.69 -0.18
N ILE A 21 -2.92 -9.50 -0.80
CA ILE A 21 -1.86 -8.47 -0.86
C ILE A 21 -1.85 -7.57 0.39
N VAL A 22 -2.99 -7.35 1.04
CA VAL A 22 -3.11 -6.46 2.21
C VAL A 22 -2.35 -7.00 3.44
N ALA A 23 -2.09 -8.31 3.51
CA ALA A 23 -1.61 -8.97 4.71
C ALA A 23 -0.08 -8.98 4.93
N ARG A 24 0.77 -8.43 4.05
CA ARG A 24 2.20 -8.84 4.07
C ARG A 24 3.29 -7.82 4.38
N VAL A 25 2.98 -6.55 4.66
CA VAL A 25 4.02 -5.60 5.13
C VAL A 25 3.41 -4.49 6.02
N VAL A 26 2.82 -4.87 7.16
CA VAL A 26 2.56 -3.89 8.23
C VAL A 26 3.78 -3.85 9.13
N PHE A 27 4.38 -2.67 9.32
CA PHE A 27 5.50 -2.48 10.22
C PHE A 27 5.18 -1.39 11.25
N THR A 28 5.77 -1.56 12.44
CA THR A 28 5.61 -0.61 13.54
C THR A 28 6.88 0.20 13.70
N LYS A 29 6.75 1.53 13.73
CA LYS A 29 7.83 2.46 14.06
C LYS A 29 7.30 3.47 15.06
N ASP A 30 7.96 3.60 16.22
CA ASP A 30 7.56 4.53 17.29
C ASP A 30 6.07 4.38 17.69
N ALA A 31 5.64 3.14 17.99
CA ALA A 31 4.24 2.73 18.25
C ALA A 31 3.24 2.95 17.09
N LYS A 32 3.61 3.63 16.00
CA LYS A 32 2.76 3.85 14.83
C LYS A 32 2.85 2.68 13.87
N ARG A 33 1.69 2.28 13.34
CA ARG A 33 1.59 1.21 12.32
C ARG A 33 1.63 1.83 10.93
N PHE A 34 2.34 1.18 10.03
CA PHE A 34 2.44 1.56 8.62
C PHE A 34 2.20 0.35 7.75
N LEU A 35 1.48 0.53 6.65
CA LEU A 35 1.28 -0.47 5.61
C LEU A 35 2.12 -0.11 4.39
N CYS A 36 2.92 -1.05 3.89
CA CYS A 36 3.50 -0.91 2.55
C CYS A 36 2.45 -1.34 1.51
N TYR A 37 1.94 -0.37 0.76
CA TYR A 37 0.94 -0.59 -0.27
C TYR A 37 1.58 -0.48 -1.66
N GLN A 38 1.25 -1.42 -2.54
CA GLN A 38 1.63 -1.34 -3.93
C GLN A 38 0.54 -0.62 -4.71
N VAL A 39 0.88 0.54 -5.28
CA VAL A 39 -0.01 1.37 -6.10
C VAL A 39 -0.54 0.54 -7.28
N GLN A 40 -1.83 0.63 -7.53
CA GLN A 40 -2.55 -0.05 -8.60
C GLN A 40 -2.82 0.89 -9.77
N VAL A 41 -3.29 0.33 -10.89
CA VAL A 41 -3.75 1.12 -12.04
C VAL A 41 -4.92 2.00 -11.60
N ALA A 42 -4.86 3.28 -12.00
CA ALA A 42 -5.84 4.32 -11.67
C ALA A 42 -5.91 4.74 -10.19
N ASP A 43 -5.00 4.25 -9.33
CA ASP A 43 -4.88 4.78 -7.98
C ASP A 43 -4.47 6.26 -8.02
N THR A 44 -5.19 7.06 -7.25
CA THR A 44 -4.84 8.42 -6.86
C THR A 44 -4.54 8.46 -5.36
N TRP A 45 -3.77 9.45 -4.90
CA TRP A 45 -3.58 9.68 -3.46
C TRP A 45 -4.91 9.80 -2.70
N GLN A 46 -5.93 10.38 -3.34
CA GLN A 46 -7.29 10.49 -2.80
C GLN A 46 -7.98 9.14 -2.66
N SER A 47 -7.90 8.28 -3.68
CA SER A 47 -8.48 6.93 -3.60
C SER A 47 -7.75 6.03 -2.59
N ILE A 48 -6.44 6.16 -2.47
CA ILE A 48 -5.64 5.42 -1.47
C ILE A 48 -6.01 5.92 -0.06
N ALA A 49 -6.07 7.24 0.15
CA ALA A 49 -6.49 7.81 1.41
C ALA A 49 -7.92 7.39 1.78
N ALA A 50 -8.87 7.48 0.86
CA ALA A 50 -10.24 7.03 1.08
C ALA A 50 -10.33 5.53 1.42
N ARG A 51 -9.50 4.70 0.78
CA ARG A 51 -9.45 3.26 1.03
C ARG A 51 -8.97 2.90 2.44
N PHE A 52 -7.97 3.62 2.97
CA PHE A 52 -7.34 3.28 4.24
C PHE A 52 -7.81 4.12 5.43
N TYR A 53 -8.30 5.34 5.19
CA TYR A 53 -8.80 6.27 6.22
C TYR A 53 -10.31 6.47 6.17
N GLY A 54 -11.00 5.89 5.19
CA GLY A 54 -12.43 6.13 4.93
C GLY A 54 -12.74 7.50 4.33
N ARG A 55 -11.75 8.41 4.24
CA ARG A 55 -11.87 9.78 3.74
C ARG A 55 -10.66 10.21 2.92
N GLY A 56 -10.88 11.09 1.94
CA GLY A 56 -9.83 11.57 1.03
C GLY A 56 -8.92 12.66 1.59
N ASP A 57 -9.25 13.24 2.73
CA ASP A 57 -8.60 14.45 3.27
C ASP A 57 -7.11 14.25 3.61
N GLU A 58 -6.69 13.00 3.86
CA GLU A 58 -5.28 12.68 4.15
C GLU A 58 -4.42 12.51 2.87
N ALA A 59 -4.98 12.72 1.67
CA ALA A 59 -4.26 12.51 0.41
C ALA A 59 -2.99 13.36 0.28
N ALA A 60 -3.05 14.64 0.64
CA ALA A 60 -1.90 15.54 0.59
C ALA A 60 -0.79 15.11 1.57
N ARG A 61 -1.20 14.66 2.77
CA ARG A 61 -0.28 14.14 3.78
C ARG A 61 0.37 12.83 3.31
N LEU A 62 -0.41 11.96 2.69
CA LEU A 62 0.08 10.70 2.14
C LEU A 62 1.06 10.93 1.00
N GLN A 63 0.79 11.90 0.12
CA GLN A 63 1.71 12.31 -0.94
C GLN A 63 3.01 12.89 -0.36
N ALA A 64 2.92 13.77 0.65
CA ALA A 64 4.11 14.36 1.28
C ALA A 64 4.99 13.31 1.97
N LEU A 65 4.38 12.30 2.61
CA LEU A 65 5.11 11.18 3.21
C LEU A 65 5.84 10.33 2.16
N ASN A 66 5.33 10.28 0.93
CA ASN A 66 5.84 9.48 -0.17
C ASN A 66 6.43 10.38 -1.28
N ALA A 67 6.99 11.54 -0.94
CA ALA A 67 7.44 12.54 -1.91
C ALA A 67 8.48 11.99 -2.90
N ASP A 68 9.31 11.03 -2.47
CA ASP A 68 10.32 10.35 -3.31
C ASP A 68 9.75 9.20 -4.15
N ALA A 69 8.47 8.84 -3.96
CA ALA A 69 7.83 7.71 -4.63
C ALA A 69 6.82 8.21 -5.67
N PRO A 70 7.02 7.92 -6.97
CA PRO A 70 6.07 8.31 -7.99
C PRO A 70 4.78 7.49 -7.85
N LEU A 71 3.62 8.14 -7.94
CA LEU A 71 2.33 7.45 -7.92
C LEU A 71 2.07 6.75 -9.26
N GLN A 72 2.74 5.62 -9.45
CA GLN A 72 2.65 4.78 -10.65
C GLN A 72 2.33 3.34 -10.24
N PRO A 73 1.60 2.58 -11.07
CA PRO A 73 1.29 1.19 -10.78
C PRO A 73 2.56 0.38 -10.53
N GLY A 74 2.60 -0.38 -9.45
CA GLY A 74 3.79 -1.14 -9.04
C GLY A 74 4.71 -0.41 -8.06
N THR A 75 4.60 0.91 -7.91
CA THR A 75 5.35 1.64 -6.88
C THR A 75 4.87 1.22 -5.49
N ARG A 76 5.82 1.08 -4.56
CA ARG A 76 5.50 0.86 -3.15
C ARG A 76 5.46 2.20 -2.42
N VAL A 77 4.35 2.44 -1.74
CA VAL A 77 4.12 3.62 -0.90
C VAL A 77 3.82 3.19 0.53
N VAL A 78 4.18 4.03 1.49
CA VAL A 78 3.87 3.81 2.90
C VAL A 78 2.59 4.53 3.27
N VAL A 79 1.67 3.82 3.90
CA VAL A 79 0.38 4.33 4.38
C VAL A 79 0.36 4.21 5.90
N PRO A 80 0.40 5.31 6.66
CA PRO A 80 0.18 5.29 8.11
C PRO A 80 -1.19 4.71 8.41
N LEU A 81 -1.31 3.76 9.34
CA LEU A 81 -2.61 3.29 9.78
C LEU A 81 -3.05 4.09 11.01
N PRO A 82 -4.34 4.45 11.14
CA PRO A 82 -4.85 5.02 12.38
C PRO A 82 -4.64 4.03 13.54
N GLU A 83 -4.46 4.55 14.76
CA GLU A 83 -4.39 3.74 15.98
C GLU A 83 -5.73 3.05 16.28
#